data_AF-A0A7K7G4U8-F1
#
_entry.id   AF-A0A7K7G4U8-F1
#
_cell.length_a   1.000
_cell.length_b   1.000
_cell.length_c   1.000
_cell.angle_alpha   90.00
_cell.angle_beta   90.00
_cell.angle_gamma   90.00
#
_symmetry.space_group_name_H-M   'P 1'
#
loop_
_entity.id
_entity.type
_entity.pdbx_description
1 polymer ?
#
loop_
_entity_poly.entity_id
_entity_poly.type
_entity_poly.pdbx_seq_one_letter_code
_entity_poly.pdbx_strand_id
1 'polypeptide(L)'
;ACNCHGHATDCYYDADVDLHRESLNIHGHYEGGGVCINCQHNTAGINCEKCAKGFYRPYGVPVSAPNGCIPCSCNFEHADGCEEGSGRCFCKQNFQGEHCERCADGFYGYPFCV
;
A
#
# COMPACT_ATOMS: atom_id res chain seq x y z
N ALA A 1 -1.54 16.04 -18.87
CA ALA A 1 -1.30 14.58 -18.80
C ALA A 1 -0.88 14.25 -17.39
N CYS A 2 -1.39 13.16 -16.82
CA CYS A 2 -1.08 12.76 -15.45
C CYS A 2 0.05 11.74 -15.41
N ASN A 3 0.74 11.68 -14.28
CA ASN A 3 1.70 10.63 -14.01
C ASN A 3 1.05 9.57 -13.10
N CYS A 4 0.74 8.41 -13.65
CA CYS A 4 0.15 7.29 -12.90
C CYS A 4 1.10 6.10 -12.79
N HIS A 5 2.41 6.31 -13.01
CA HIS A 5 3.44 5.27 -13.05
C HIS A 5 3.14 4.08 -13.98
N GLY A 6 2.25 4.24 -14.96
CA GLY A 6 1.81 3.17 -15.85
C GLY A 6 0.74 2.24 -15.26
N HIS A 7 0.13 2.59 -14.12
CA HIS A 7 -0.92 1.81 -13.47
C HIS A 7 -2.34 2.37 -13.69
N ALA A 8 -2.48 3.55 -14.30
CA ALA A 8 -3.77 4.06 -14.74
C ALA A 8 -3.61 4.86 -16.04
N THR A 9 -4.68 4.90 -16.83
CA THR A 9 -4.78 5.70 -18.06
C THR A 9 -5.52 7.00 -17.84
N ASP A 10 -6.38 7.05 -16.82
CA ASP A 10 -7.32 8.14 -16.58
C ASP A 10 -7.05 8.81 -15.23
N CYS A 11 -7.34 10.10 -15.16
CA CYS A 11 -7.18 10.93 -13.98
C CYS A 11 -8.14 12.13 -14.03
N TYR A 12 -8.37 12.76 -12.89
CA TYR A 12 -9.05 14.05 -12.80
C TYR A 12 -8.13 15.10 -12.15
N TYR A 13 -8.52 16.37 -12.25
CA TYR A 13 -7.81 17.46 -11.58
C TYR A 13 -8.47 17.77 -10.23
N ASP A 14 -7.65 17.88 -9.19
CA ASP A 14 -8.03 18.28 -7.84
C ASP A 14 -7.17 19.50 -7.41
N ALA A 15 -7.84 20.60 -7.07
CA ALA A 15 -7.18 21.85 -6.72
C ALA A 15 -6.50 21.82 -5.34
N ASP A 16 -7.02 21.02 -4.41
CA ASP A 16 -6.41 20.88 -3.08
C ASP A 16 -5.12 20.07 -3.19
N VAL A 17 -5.10 19.03 -4.02
CA VAL A 17 -3.88 18.25 -4.34
C VAL A 17 -2.80 19.12 -4.98
N ASP A 18 -3.19 20.04 -5.87
CA ASP A 18 -2.28 21.00 -6.51
C ASP A 18 -1.70 21.99 -5.50
N LEU A 19 -2.57 22.59 -4.68
CA LEU A 19 -2.18 23.54 -3.63
C LEU A 19 -1.19 22.91 -2.64
N HIS A 20 -1.44 21.65 -2.26
CA HIS A 20 -0.59 20.91 -1.32
C HIS A 20 0.62 20.22 -1.98
N ARG A 21 0.76 20.29 -3.31
CA ARG A 21 1.85 19.68 -4.09
C ARG A 21 1.97 18.17 -3.84
N GLU A 22 0.85 17.46 -3.92
CA GLU A 22 0.80 16.04 -3.61
C GLU A 22 0.82 15.12 -4.83
N SER A 23 0.59 15.67 -6.03
CA SER A 23 0.66 14.94 -7.30
C SER A 23 1.98 15.19 -8.04
N LEU A 24 2.52 14.15 -8.66
CA LEU A 24 3.59 14.24 -9.62
C LEU A 24 3.09 14.63 -11.03
N ASN A 25 3.78 15.56 -11.67
CA ASN A 25 3.63 15.80 -13.10
C ASN A 25 4.37 14.73 -13.93
N ILE A 26 4.30 14.84 -15.26
CA ILE A 26 4.95 13.92 -16.21
C ILE A 26 6.49 13.96 -16.18
N HIS A 27 7.07 14.99 -15.56
CA HIS A 27 8.51 15.13 -15.38
C HIS A 27 8.97 14.63 -14.00
N GLY A 28 8.05 14.13 -13.17
CA GLY A 28 8.36 13.62 -11.83
C GLY A 28 8.57 14.72 -10.78
N HIS A 29 8.04 15.92 -11.01
CA HIS A 29 8.05 16.99 -10.01
C HIS A 29 6.68 17.06 -9.32
N TYR A 30 6.66 17.37 -8.01
CA TYR A 30 5.45 17.55 -7.20
C TYR A 30 4.76 18.87 -7.55
N GLU A 31 4.13 18.91 -8.71
CA GLU A 31 3.48 20.07 -9.31
C GLU A 31 2.21 19.62 -10.06
N GLY A 32 1.11 20.35 -9.91
CA GLY A 32 -0.17 20.02 -10.52
C GLY A 32 -1.07 19.17 -9.63
N GLY A 33 -2.36 19.10 -9.98
CA GLY A 33 -3.41 18.44 -9.20
C GLY A 33 -3.92 17.12 -9.78
N GLY A 34 -3.11 16.38 -10.53
CA GLY A 34 -3.56 15.18 -11.23
C GLY A 34 -3.78 13.99 -10.28
N VAL A 35 -5.03 13.54 -10.11
CA VAL A 35 -5.36 12.36 -9.31
C VAL A 35 -5.76 11.22 -10.24
N CYS A 36 -4.95 10.16 -10.25
CA CYS A 36 -5.20 8.95 -11.02
C CYS A 36 -6.44 8.22 -10.50
N ILE A 37 -7.23 7.66 -11.42
CA ILE A 37 -8.43 6.88 -11.08
C ILE A 37 -8.29 5.46 -11.58
N ASN A 38 -8.91 4.51 -10.87
CA ASN A 38 -8.86 3.09 -11.18
C ASN A 38 -7.42 2.56 -11.32
N CYS A 39 -6.57 2.85 -10.33
CA CYS A 39 -5.22 2.27 -10.27
C CYS A 39 -5.28 0.74 -10.40
N GLN A 40 -4.61 0.22 -11.42
CA GLN A 40 -4.47 -1.21 -11.72
C GLN A 40 -3.27 -1.79 -10.96
N HIS A 41 -2.95 -3.07 -11.22
CA HIS A 41 -1.71 -3.68 -10.72
C HIS A 41 -1.59 -3.71 -9.18
N ASN A 42 -2.72 -3.74 -8.47
CA ASN A 42 -2.81 -3.67 -7.01
C ASN A 42 -2.11 -2.45 -6.41
N THR A 43 -2.14 -1.32 -7.14
CA THR A 43 -1.59 -0.05 -6.69
C THR A 43 -2.68 0.89 -6.17
N ALA A 44 -2.27 1.91 -5.43
CA ALA A 44 -3.11 2.95 -4.85
C ALA A 44 -2.28 4.24 -4.67
N GLY A 45 -2.93 5.33 -4.26
CA GLY A 45 -2.31 6.65 -4.11
C GLY A 45 -2.67 7.59 -5.25
N ILE A 46 -2.25 8.86 -5.13
CA ILE A 46 -2.60 9.93 -6.08
C ILE A 46 -2.05 9.64 -7.47
N ASN A 47 -0.85 9.06 -7.54
CA ASN A 47 -0.15 8.71 -8.77
C ASN A 47 -0.05 7.19 -8.96
N CYS A 48 -0.85 6.40 -8.23
CA CYS A 48 -0.72 4.93 -8.17
C CYS A 48 0.66 4.46 -7.69
N GLU A 49 1.30 5.23 -6.80
CA GLU A 49 2.68 5.07 -6.36
C GLU A 49 2.84 4.09 -5.18
N LYS A 50 1.75 3.78 -4.46
CA LYS A 50 1.72 2.87 -3.31
C LYS A 50 1.07 1.55 -3.69
N CYS A 51 1.27 0.52 -2.88
CA CYS A 51 0.45 -0.68 -3.00
C CYS A 51 -0.90 -0.47 -2.33
N ALA A 52 -1.92 -1.14 -2.88
CA ALA A 52 -3.24 -1.19 -2.27
C ALA A 52 -3.17 -1.92 -0.92
N LYS A 53 -4.15 -1.66 -0.04
CA LYS A 53 -4.23 -2.33 1.27
C LYS A 53 -4.17 -3.85 1.11
N GLY A 54 -3.29 -4.48 1.88
CA GLY A 54 -3.07 -5.94 1.82
C GLY A 54 -2.03 -6.37 0.78
N PHE A 55 -1.37 -5.42 0.12
CA PHE A 55 -0.22 -5.66 -0.75
C PHE A 55 0.97 -4.83 -0.27
N TYR A 56 2.18 -5.24 -0.64
CA TYR A 56 3.41 -4.49 -0.43
C TYR A 56 4.31 -4.57 -1.66
N ARG A 57 5.21 -3.60 -1.80
CA ARG A 57 6.24 -3.61 -2.84
C ARG A 57 7.58 -4.03 -2.22
N PRO A 58 8.23 -5.13 -2.67
CA PRO A 58 9.53 -5.53 -2.16
C PRO A 58 10.62 -4.48 -2.43
N TYR A 59 11.64 -4.43 -1.57
CA TYR A 59 12.77 -3.52 -1.76
C TYR A 59 13.45 -3.73 -3.12
N GLY A 60 13.77 -2.63 -3.81
CA GLY A 60 14.43 -2.66 -5.12
C GLY A 60 13.50 -2.91 -6.31
N VAL A 61 12.21 -3.19 -6.08
CA VAL A 61 11.23 -3.30 -7.16
C VAL A 61 10.77 -1.89 -7.59
N PRO A 62 10.86 -1.54 -8.90
CA PRO A 62 10.45 -0.22 -9.38
C PRO A 62 8.97 0.06 -9.13
N VAL A 63 8.63 1.33 -8.86
CA VAL A 63 7.23 1.77 -8.67
C VAL A 63 6.35 1.42 -9.86
N SER A 64 6.89 1.53 -11.08
CA SER A 64 6.18 1.27 -12.34
C SER A 64 6.05 -0.20 -12.73
N ALA A 65 6.51 -1.13 -11.88
CA ALA A 65 6.48 -2.56 -12.20
C ALA A 65 5.03 -3.08 -12.15
N PRO A 66 4.47 -3.62 -13.25
CA PRO A 66 3.07 -4.09 -13.30
C PRO A 66 2.72 -5.18 -12.29
N ASN A 67 3.72 -5.95 -11.84
CA ASN A 67 3.57 -7.00 -10.83
C ASN A 67 4.37 -6.68 -9.56
N GLY A 68 4.63 -5.40 -9.30
CA GLY A 68 5.49 -4.98 -8.19
C GLY A 68 4.82 -5.07 -6.82
N CYS A 69 3.50 -4.96 -6.77
CA CYS A 69 2.72 -5.12 -5.54
C CYS A 69 2.29 -6.58 -5.37
N ILE A 70 2.81 -7.23 -4.34
CA ILE A 70 2.52 -8.63 -4.00
C ILE A 70 1.70 -8.71 -2.71
N PRO A 71 0.80 -9.70 -2.57
CA PRO A 71 -0.08 -9.78 -1.41
C PRO A 71 0.72 -10.04 -0.12
N CYS A 72 0.31 -9.37 0.96
CA CYS A 72 0.77 -9.68 2.31
C CYS A 72 0.36 -11.12 2.67
N SER A 73 1.26 -11.86 3.33
CA SER A 73 0.94 -13.21 3.84
C SER A 73 0.43 -13.18 5.28
N CYS A 74 -0.33 -12.16 5.67
CA CYS A 74 -0.79 -11.97 7.05
C CYS A 74 -2.17 -12.57 7.28
N ASN A 75 -2.45 -12.97 8.52
CA ASN A 75 -3.82 -13.14 8.96
C ASN A 75 -4.47 -11.75 9.14
N PHE A 76 -5.29 -11.34 8.17
CA PHE A 76 -5.92 -10.01 8.15
C PHE A 76 -6.93 -9.76 9.29
N GLU A 77 -7.42 -10.80 9.96
CA GLU A 77 -8.25 -10.62 11.16
C GLU A 77 -7.41 -10.17 12.35
N HIS A 78 -6.14 -10.61 12.39
CA HIS A 78 -5.22 -10.42 13.51
C HIS A 78 -4.05 -9.49 13.18
N ALA A 79 -4.03 -8.87 11.99
CA ALA A 79 -3.01 -7.93 11.55
C ALA A 79 -3.64 -6.65 11.00
N ASP A 80 -2.93 -5.53 11.16
CA ASP A 80 -3.33 -4.23 10.60
C ASP A 80 -2.80 -4.01 9.17
N GLY A 81 -1.91 -4.89 8.70
CA GLY A 81 -1.31 -4.86 7.38
C GLY A 81 0.06 -5.51 7.38
N CYS A 82 0.86 -5.20 6.36
CA CYS A 82 2.26 -5.56 6.33
C CYS A 82 3.16 -4.38 5.97
N GLU A 83 4.42 -4.49 6.37
CA GLU A 83 5.46 -3.50 6.14
C GLU A 83 5.82 -3.44 4.65
N GLU A 84 5.85 -2.23 4.10
CA GLU A 84 6.36 -2.00 2.75
C GLU A 84 7.83 -2.44 2.65
N GLY A 85 8.22 -3.02 1.51
CA GLY A 85 9.56 -3.53 1.30
C GLY A 85 9.81 -4.94 1.83
N SER A 86 9.43 -5.25 3.06
CA SER A 86 9.70 -6.56 3.68
C SER A 86 8.52 -7.53 3.67
N GLY A 87 7.29 -7.02 3.67
CA GLY A 87 6.08 -7.82 3.80
C GLY A 87 5.81 -8.34 5.22
N ARG A 88 6.60 -7.92 6.21
CA ARG A 88 6.43 -8.33 7.62
C ARG A 88 5.10 -7.84 8.17
N CYS A 89 4.34 -8.73 8.80
CA CYS A 89 3.03 -8.41 9.33
C CYS A 89 3.09 -7.51 10.57
N PHE A 90 2.20 -6.53 10.63
CA PHE A 90 1.94 -5.75 11.84
C PHE A 90 0.80 -6.41 12.61
N CYS A 91 1.15 -7.29 13.55
CA CYS A 91 0.15 -8.00 14.35
C CYS A 91 -0.56 -7.07 15.32
N LYS A 92 -1.87 -7.27 15.46
CA LYS A 92 -2.70 -6.62 16.48
C LYS A 92 -2.24 -7.04 17.87
N GLN A 93 -2.67 -6.26 18.86
CA GLN A 93 -2.42 -6.56 20.26
C GLN A 93 -2.87 -7.99 20.58
N ASN A 94 -2.07 -8.70 21.39
CA ASN A 94 -2.29 -10.09 21.82
C ASN A 94 -2.01 -11.15 20.74
N PHE A 95 -1.60 -10.77 19.53
CA PHE A 95 -1.20 -11.69 18.47
C PHE A 95 0.28 -11.52 18.12
N GLN A 96 0.91 -12.60 17.66
CA GLN A 96 2.29 -12.61 17.18
C GLN A 96 2.50 -13.74 16.17
N GLY A 97 3.73 -13.89 15.68
CA GLY A 97 4.09 -14.83 14.62
C GLY A 97 4.43 -14.09 13.33
N GLU A 98 4.98 -14.81 12.36
CA GLU A 98 5.33 -14.24 11.05
C GLU A 98 4.09 -13.74 10.30
N HIS A 99 2.93 -14.36 10.57
CA HIS A 99 1.66 -14.14 9.89
C HIS A 99 0.52 -13.80 10.88
N CYS A 100 0.85 -13.47 12.13
CA CYS A 100 -0.11 -13.21 13.21
C CYS A 100 -1.05 -14.40 13.49
N GLU A 101 -0.46 -15.60 13.43
CA GLU A 101 -1.14 -16.89 13.48
C GLU A 101 -1.20 -17.51 14.89
N ARG A 102 -0.67 -16.82 15.90
CA ARG A 102 -0.64 -17.31 17.29
C ARG A 102 -0.77 -16.18 18.30
N CYS A 103 -1.11 -16.53 19.54
CA CYS A 103 -1.19 -15.55 20.62
C CYS A 103 0.20 -15.04 21.02
N ALA A 104 0.27 -13.76 21.36
CA ALA A 104 1.40 -13.11 21.97
C ALA A 104 1.75 -13.75 23.32
N ASP A 105 2.99 -13.58 23.77
CA ASP A 105 3.43 -14.14 25.04
C ASP A 105 2.57 -13.61 26.19
N GLY A 106 2.01 -14.51 26.99
CA GLY A 106 1.08 -14.20 28.09
C GLY A 106 -0.41 -14.21 27.72
N PHE A 107 -0.77 -14.40 26.45
CA PHE A 107 -2.16 -14.52 25.98
C PHE A 107 -2.48 -15.93 25.50
N TYR A 108 -3.74 -16.35 25.63
CA TYR A 108 -4.15 -17.72 25.33
C TYR A 108 -5.53 -17.80 24.65
N GLY A 109 -5.82 -18.95 24.02
CA GLY A 109 -7.12 -19.22 23.40
C GLY A 109 -7.29 -18.59 22.01
N TYR A 110 -6.37 -18.87 21.09
CA TYR A 110 -6.52 -18.52 19.68
C TYR A 110 -7.86 -19.07 19.12
N PRO A 111 -8.62 -18.30 18.32
CA PRO A 111 -8.27 -17.02 17.68
C PRO A 111 -8.58 -15.76 18.50
N PHE A 112 -9.01 -15.88 19.77
CA PHE A 112 -9.40 -14.70 20.56
C PHE A 112 -8.25 -14.06 21.33
N CYS A 113 -7.29 -14.86 21.79
CA CYS A 113 -6.08 -14.41 22.50
C CYS A 113 -6.36 -13.40 23.63
N VAL A 114 -6.88 -13.93 24.74
CA VAL A 114 -7.26 -13.19 25.96
C VAL A 114 -6.25 -13.37 27.09
#